data_AF-A0A7S4CNI8-F1
#
_entry.id   AF-A0A7S4CNI8-F1
#
_cell.length_a   1.000
_cell.length_b   1.000
_cell.length_c   1.000
_cell.angle_alpha   90.00
_cell.angle_beta   90.00
_cell.angle_gamma   90.00
#
_symmetry.space_group_name_H-M   'P 1'
#
loop_
_entity.id
_entity.type
_entity.pdbx_description
1 polymer ?
#
loop_
_entity_poly.entity_id
_entity_poly.type
_entity_poly.pdbx_seq_one_letter_code
_entity_poly.pdbx_strand_id
1 'polypeptide(L)'
;VTACSGFDVLSHAIESYTALPHTRRMPPQQPHLRPLSQGSNPWADIGCIEALKLIGKYMERAVKDASDTEARHQMMFAALLAGISFGNSGVHLPHSMAYSVA
;
A
#
# COMPACT_ATOMS: atom_id res chain seq x y z
N VAL A 1 -13.32 -12.24 -4.75
CA VAL A 1 -11.94 -12.16 -4.24
C VAL A 1 -11.10 -11.09 -4.94
N THR A 2 -10.97 -11.07 -6.29
CA THR A 2 -10.12 -10.06 -6.98
C THR A 2 -10.45 -8.61 -6.64
N ALA A 3 -11.74 -8.26 -6.59
CA ALA A 3 -12.16 -6.90 -6.28
C ALA A 3 -11.77 -6.50 -4.85
N CYS A 4 -12.10 -7.33 -3.84
CA CYS A 4 -11.79 -7.03 -2.45
C CYS A 4 -10.29 -6.99 -2.19
N SER A 5 -9.51 -7.93 -2.74
CA SER A 5 -8.04 -7.89 -2.62
C SER A 5 -7.43 -6.71 -3.37
N GLY A 6 -8.01 -6.29 -4.50
CA GLY A 6 -7.57 -5.09 -5.23
C GLY A 6 -7.82 -3.81 -4.43
N PHE A 7 -8.95 -3.70 -3.74
CA PHE A 7 -9.25 -2.57 -2.85
C PHE A 7 -8.34 -2.53 -1.62
N ASP A 8 -7.96 -3.69 -1.10
CA ASP A 8 -6.96 -3.79 -0.03
C ASP A 8 -5.60 -3.25 -0.49
N VAL A 9 -5.13 -3.67 -1.66
CA VAL A 9 -3.90 -3.15 -2.29
C VAL A 9 -3.96 -1.64 -2.56
N LEU A 10 -5.12 -1.13 -3.00
CA LEU A 10 -5.35 0.31 -3.15
C LEU A 10 -5.24 1.04 -1.82
N SER A 11 -5.85 0.49 -0.77
CA SER A 11 -5.84 1.07 0.57
C SER A 11 -4.42 1.10 1.13
N HIS A 12 -3.65 0.01 0.99
CA HIS A 12 -2.23 -0.03 1.34
C HIS A 12 -1.46 1.13 0.70
N ALA A 13 -1.56 1.28 -0.62
CA ALA A 13 -0.79 2.31 -1.34
C ALA A 13 -1.21 3.75 -0.96
N ILE A 14 -2.51 4.03 -0.87
CA ILE A 14 -3.00 5.38 -0.52
C ILE A 14 -2.62 5.72 0.91
N GLU A 15 -2.87 4.82 1.86
CA GLU A 15 -2.60 5.09 3.27
C GLU A 15 -1.11 5.27 3.52
N SER A 16 -0.27 4.43 2.92
CA SER A 16 1.18 4.57 3.01
C SER A 16 1.71 5.87 2.40
N TYR A 17 1.18 6.27 1.24
CA TYR A 17 1.60 7.50 0.57
C TYR A 17 1.17 8.75 1.34
N THR A 18 -0.03 8.71 1.93
CA THR A 18 -0.60 9.84 2.68
C THR A 18 -0.27 9.82 4.17
N ALA A 19 0.56 8.86 4.60
CA ALA A 19 1.02 8.77 5.97
C ALA A 19 1.72 10.03 6.44
N LEU A 20 1.65 10.28 7.76
CA LEU A 20 2.40 11.37 8.37
C LEU A 20 3.87 11.24 7.94
N PRO A 21 4.44 12.24 7.24
CA PRO A 21 5.81 12.17 6.76
C PRO A 21 6.78 11.84 7.88
N HIS A 22 7.76 10.99 7.60
CA HIS A 22 8.76 10.56 8.57
C HIS A 22 9.49 11.75 9.23
N THR A 23 9.63 12.87 8.53
CA THR A 23 10.24 14.12 9.03
C THR A 23 9.38 14.88 10.04
N ARG A 24 8.08 14.60 10.14
CA ARG A 24 7.14 15.22 11.09
C ARG A 24 6.85 14.34 12.30
N ARG A 25 7.43 13.14 12.37
CA ARG A 25 7.31 12.25 13.53
C ARG A 25 8.29 12.67 14.62
N MET A 26 7.87 12.54 15.87
CA MET A 26 8.79 12.73 16.99
C MET A 26 9.89 11.66 16.92
N PRO A 27 11.17 12.05 16.95
CA PRO A 27 12.27 11.09 16.94
C PRO A 27 12.27 10.29 18.26
N PRO A 28 12.61 8.99 18.22
CA PRO A 28 12.80 8.22 19.44
C PRO A 28 14.02 8.72 20.22
N GLN A 29 14.04 8.50 21.54
CA GLN A 29 15.18 8.87 22.39
C GLN A 29 16.48 8.17 21.98
N GLN A 30 16.38 6.95 21.44
CA GLN A 30 17.52 6.14 21.02
C GLN A 30 17.24 5.52 19.64
N PRO A 31 18.24 5.42 18.74
CA PRO A 31 18.02 4.93 17.37
C PRO A 31 17.41 3.53 17.26
N HIS A 32 17.74 2.63 18.19
CA HIS A 32 17.25 1.24 18.17
C HIS A 32 15.76 1.13 18.57
N LEU A 33 15.16 2.19 19.13
CA LEU A 33 13.74 2.25 19.47
C LEU A 33 12.87 2.70 18.29
N ARG A 34 13.47 2.93 17.12
CA ARG A 34 12.75 3.34 15.92
C ARG A 34 11.81 2.20 15.48
N PRO A 35 10.49 2.43 15.34
CA PRO A 35 9.58 1.41 14.85
C PRO A 35 9.89 1.03 13.40
N LEU A 36 9.46 -0.16 12.98
CA LEU A 36 9.67 -0.62 11.59
C LEU A 36 9.02 0.33 10.57
N SER A 37 7.78 0.74 10.84
CA SER A 37 7.08 1.76 10.05
C SER A 37 7.45 3.18 10.53
N GLN A 38 7.84 4.03 9.59
CA GLN A 38 8.29 5.41 9.86
C GLN A 38 7.38 6.49 9.26
N GLY A 39 6.22 6.13 8.71
CA GLY A 39 5.42 7.07 7.93
C GLY A 39 5.99 7.28 6.51
N SER A 40 5.34 8.15 5.74
CA SER A 40 5.69 8.36 4.33
C SER A 40 7.13 8.85 4.18
N ASN A 41 7.80 8.30 3.17
CA ASN A 41 9.21 8.54 2.91
C ASN A 41 9.51 8.33 1.42
N PRO A 42 10.53 9.00 0.86
CA PRO A 42 10.79 8.97 -0.58
C PRO A 42 11.02 7.57 -1.16
N TRP A 43 11.52 6.62 -0.35
CA TRP A 43 11.71 5.24 -0.77
C TRP A 43 10.37 4.53 -0.99
N ALA A 44 9.48 4.58 0.00
CA ALA A 44 8.17 3.96 -0.10
C ALA A 44 7.26 4.66 -1.12
N ASP A 45 7.39 5.98 -1.28
CA ASP A 45 6.54 6.76 -2.19
C ASP A 45 6.68 6.31 -3.66
N ILE A 46 7.88 5.84 -4.06
CA ILE A 46 8.10 5.29 -5.41
C ILE A 46 7.18 4.10 -5.67
N GLY A 47 7.18 3.13 -4.74
CA GLY A 47 6.35 1.93 -4.87
C GLY A 47 4.87 2.22 -4.71
N CYS A 48 4.49 3.12 -3.80
CA CYS A 48 3.09 3.56 -3.66
C CYS A 48 2.57 4.20 -4.94
N ILE A 49 3.28 5.17 -5.51
CA ILE A 49 2.85 5.89 -6.72
C ILE A 49 2.72 4.92 -7.90
N GLU A 50 3.69 4.01 -8.08
CA GLU A 50 3.63 3.04 -9.16
C GLU A 50 2.50 2.03 -8.97
N ALA A 51 2.28 1.54 -7.75
CA ALA A 51 1.14 0.69 -7.43
C ALA A 51 -0.18 1.39 -7.77
N LEU A 52 -0.36 2.66 -7.40
CA LEU A 52 -1.57 3.43 -7.71
C LEU A 52 -1.83 3.55 -9.21
N LYS A 53 -0.78 3.80 -10.01
CA LYS A 53 -0.88 3.85 -11.48
C LYS A 53 -1.32 2.51 -12.06
N LEU A 54 -0.70 1.41 -11.62
CA LEU A 54 -1.03 0.07 -12.08
C LEU A 54 -2.47 -0.32 -11.70
N ILE A 55 -2.88 -0.05 -10.45
CA ILE A 55 -4.25 -0.31 -9.98
C ILE A 55 -5.26 0.45 -10.84
N GLY A 56 -5.04 1.76 -11.03
CA GLY A 56 -5.93 2.61 -11.84
C GLY A 56 -6.06 2.14 -13.30
N LYS A 57 -5.04 1.48 -13.85
CA LYS A 57 -5.04 0.97 -15.23
C LYS A 57 -5.60 -0.45 -15.37
N TYR A 58 -5.35 -1.33 -14.40
CA TYR A 58 -5.53 -2.77 -14.56
C TYR A 58 -6.57 -3.40 -13.62
N MET A 59 -6.94 -2.76 -12.51
CA MET A 59 -7.84 -3.36 -11.52
C MET A 59 -9.21 -3.72 -12.11
N GLU A 60 -9.86 -2.79 -12.80
CA GLU A 60 -11.17 -3.07 -13.41
C GLU A 60 -11.12 -4.22 -14.42
N ARG A 61 -10.06 -4.27 -15.23
CA ARG A 61 -9.86 -5.35 -16.21
C ARG A 61 -9.70 -6.70 -15.51
N ALA A 62 -8.84 -6.77 -14.49
CA ALA A 62 -8.62 -7.98 -13.72
C ALA A 62 -9.88 -8.47 -12.99
N VAL A 63 -10.77 -7.55 -12.58
CA VAL A 63 -12.06 -7.88 -11.97
C VAL A 63 -13.06 -8.38 -13.01
N LYS A 64 -13.16 -7.73 -14.17
CA LYS A 64 -14.13 -8.03 -15.23
C LYS A 64 -13.80 -9.32 -15.97
N ASP A 65 -12.51 -9.63 -16.15
CA ASP A 65 -12.05 -10.78 -16.90
C ASP A 65 -10.95 -11.55 -16.15
N ALA A 66 -11.24 -12.80 -15.80
CA ALA A 66 -10.27 -13.68 -15.14
C ALA A 66 -9.19 -14.23 -16.10
N SER A 67 -9.43 -14.20 -17.41
CA SER A 67 -8.51 -14.65 -18.46
C SER A 67 -7.56 -13.56 -18.96
N ASP A 68 -7.78 -12.29 -18.58
CA ASP A 68 -6.84 -11.18 -18.84
C ASP A 68 -5.60 -11.33 -17.95
N THR A 69 -4.66 -12.18 -18.39
CA THR A 69 -3.44 -12.53 -17.67
C THR A 69 -2.53 -11.32 -17.46
N GLU A 70 -2.50 -10.39 -18.40
CA GLU A 70 -1.74 -9.15 -18.27
C GLU A 70 -2.28 -8.31 -17.11
N ALA A 71 -3.59 -8.05 -17.08
CA ALA A 71 -4.17 -7.29 -15.97
C ALA A 71 -3.95 -7.98 -14.62
N ARG A 72 -4.03 -9.31 -14.57
CA ARG A 72 -3.75 -10.10 -13.36
C ARG A 72 -2.30 -9.98 -12.92
N HIS A 73 -1.34 -10.10 -13.83
CA HIS A 73 0.08 -9.93 -13.52
C HIS A 73 0.40 -8.52 -13.02
N GLN A 74 -0.16 -7.49 -13.66
CA GLN A 74 0.05 -6.11 -13.24
C GLN A 74 -0.57 -5.83 -11.86
N MET A 75 -1.72 -6.42 -11.55
CA MET A 75 -2.28 -6.35 -10.19
C MET A 75 -1.44 -7.09 -9.15
N MET A 76 -0.83 -8.23 -9.50
CA MET A 76 0.11 -8.92 -8.62
C MET A 76 1.37 -8.07 -8.37
N PHE A 77 1.88 -7.40 -9.41
CA PHE A 77 3.02 -6.50 -9.27
C PHE A 77 2.66 -5.26 -8.44
N ALA A 78 1.48 -4.67 -8.65
CA ALA A 78 0.97 -3.58 -7.81
C ALA A 78 0.87 -4.00 -6.34
N ALA A 79 0.39 -5.22 -6.06
CA ALA A 79 0.32 -5.76 -4.71
C ALA A 79 1.71 -5.89 -4.06
N LEU A 80 2.71 -6.37 -4.81
CA LEU A 80 4.11 -6.43 -4.36
C LEU A 80 4.65 -5.04 -4.01
N LEU A 81 4.47 -4.06 -4.90
CA LEU A 81 4.94 -2.70 -4.71
C LEU A 81 4.29 -2.02 -3.50
N ALA A 82 2.96 -2.14 -3.39
CA ALA A 82 2.22 -1.63 -2.23
C ALA A 82 2.68 -2.31 -0.93
N GLY A 83 2.90 -3.64 -0.96
CA GLY A 83 3.40 -4.42 0.17
C GLY A 83 4.75 -3.96 0.71
N ILE A 84 5.74 -3.83 -0.19
CA ILE A 84 7.09 -3.35 0.17
C ILE A 84 7.01 -1.92 0.72
N SER A 85 6.15 -1.08 0.14
CA SER A 85 6.02 0.32 0.52
C SER A 85 5.34 0.49 1.88
N PHE A 86 4.21 -0.19 2.11
CA PHE A 86 3.53 -0.10 3.42
C PHE A 86 4.35 -0.73 4.54
N GLY A 87 5.18 -1.73 4.25
CA GLY A 87 6.11 -2.28 5.25
C GLY A 87 7.05 -1.21 5.84
N ASN A 88 7.35 -0.15 5.08
CA ASN A 88 8.19 0.97 5.51
C ASN A 88 7.36 2.17 6.01
N SER A 89 6.25 2.49 5.36
CA SER A 89 5.43 3.67 5.69
C SER A 89 4.34 3.41 6.73
N GLY A 90 3.84 2.18 6.83
CA GLY A 90 2.65 1.82 7.59
C GLY A 90 1.34 2.15 6.88
N VAL A 91 0.25 1.91 7.60
CA VAL A 91 -1.15 2.16 7.21
C VAL A 91 -1.87 2.98 8.29
N HIS A 92 -3.11 3.36 8.04
CA HIS A 92 -3.91 4.28 8.85
C HIS A 92 -5.02 3.60 9.67
N LEU A 93 -5.91 4.46 10.18
CA LEU A 93 -7.11 4.08 10.90
C LEU A 93 -8.05 3.14 10.12
N PRO A 94 -8.28 3.28 8.79
CA PRO A 94 -9.19 2.38 8.09
C PRO A 94 -8.76 0.91 8.19
N HIS A 95 -7.47 0.59 7.98
CA HIS A 95 -6.95 -0.76 8.24
C HIS A 95 -7.16 -1.20 9.69
N SER A 96 -6.88 -0.31 10.66
CA SER A 96 -7.05 -0.62 12.08
C SER A 96 -8.51 -0.96 12.43
N MET A 97 -9.46 -0.23 11.86
CA MET A 97 -10.89 -0.47 12.03
C MET A 97 -11.35 -1.77 11.36
N ALA A 98 -10.79 -2.07 10.18
CA ALA A 98 -11.14 -3.28 9.43
C ALA A 98 -10.79 -4.56 10.22
N TYR A 99 -9.68 -4.57 10.98
CA TYR A 99 -9.27 -5.74 11.77
C TYR A 99 -10.29 -6.18 12.84
N SER A 100 -11.09 -5.26 13.38
CA SER A 100 -12.12 -5.61 14.38
C SER A 100 -13.39 -6.22 13.77
N VAL A 101 -13.58 -6.03 12.46
CA VAL A 101 -14.75 -6.53 11.72
C VAL A 101 -14.45 -7.88 11.06
N ALA A 102 -13.19 -8.11 10.71
CA ALA A 102 -12.72 -9.32 10.03
C ALA A 102 -12.83 -10.59 10.88
#